data_AF-A0A973FQX9-F1
#
_entry.id   AF-A0A973FQX9-F1
#
_cell.length_a   1.000
_cell.length_b   1.000
_cell.length_c   1.000
_cell.angle_alpha   90.00
_cell.angle_beta   90.00
_cell.angle_gamma   90.00
#
_symmetry.space_group_name_H-M   'P 1'
#
loop_
_entity.id
_entity.type
_entity.pdbx_description
1 polymer ?
#
loop_
_entity_poly.entity_id
_entity_poly.type
_entity_poly.pdbx_seq_one_letter_code
_entity_poly.pdbx_strand_id
1 'polypeptide(L)'
;MHSARNPFSPDAFGLPSDPLTLLDMALTAAITVGGIGHVLITPLYYRHESGLNQAWFAGSGLALTFMGMLNIARLRGEATSEVFSKLANPAGALFLAVAASQNRAPQTIAASLLTTALAGLALRQ
;
A
#
# COMPACT_ATOMS: atom_id res chain seq x y z
N MET A 1 43.16 -1.98 -2.91
CA MET A 1 42.26 -2.38 -4.01
C MET A 1 40.87 -1.82 -3.72
N HIS A 2 40.50 -0.69 -4.31
CA HIS A 2 39.14 -0.16 -4.23
C HIS A 2 38.27 -1.00 -5.17
N SER A 3 37.41 -1.85 -4.61
CA SER A 3 36.36 -2.52 -5.37
C SER A 3 35.49 -1.44 -6.01
N ALA A 4 35.43 -1.41 -7.34
CA ALA A 4 34.58 -0.49 -8.08
C ALA A 4 33.13 -0.77 -7.67
N ARG A 5 32.52 0.14 -6.91
CA ARG A 5 31.09 0.04 -6.58
C ARG A 5 30.31 0.05 -7.88
N ASN A 6 29.42 -0.93 -8.06
CA ASN A 6 28.53 -0.98 -9.22
C ASN A 6 27.72 0.32 -9.27
N PRO A 7 27.84 1.15 -10.33
CA PRO A 7 27.12 2.42 -10.43
C PRO A 7 25.60 2.23 -10.51
N PHE A 8 25.13 1.00 -10.69
CA PHE A 8 23.72 0.62 -10.71
C PHE A 8 23.27 -0.11 -9.44
N SER A 9 24.02 -0.04 -8.33
CA SER A 9 23.50 -0.57 -7.06
C SER A 9 22.35 0.29 -6.53
N PRO A 10 21.31 -0.29 -5.88
CA PRO A 10 20.18 0.46 -5.32
C PRO A 10 20.61 1.61 -4.40
N ASP A 11 21.67 1.38 -3.63
CA ASP A 11 22.30 2.33 -2.73
C ASP A 11 22.85 3.58 -3.45
N ALA A 12 23.23 3.48 -4.72
CA ALA A 12 23.62 4.63 -5.54
C ALA A 12 22.46 5.63 -5.77
N PHE A 13 21.22 5.16 -5.62
CA PHE A 13 19.99 5.96 -5.75
C PHE A 13 19.34 6.25 -4.39
N GLY A 14 20.02 5.97 -3.28
CA GLY A 14 19.46 6.11 -1.93
C GLY A 14 18.37 5.08 -1.60
N LEU A 15 18.30 3.98 -2.35
CA LEU A 15 17.33 2.91 -2.11
C LEU A 15 17.92 1.85 -1.17
N PRO A 16 17.08 1.08 -0.45
CA PRO A 16 17.54 -0.04 0.36
C PRO A 16 18.26 -1.09 -0.49
N SER A 17 19.37 -1.61 0.02
CA SER A 17 20.13 -2.70 -0.60
C SER A 17 19.47 -4.08 -0.34
N ASP A 18 18.68 -4.20 0.73
CA ASP A 18 17.90 -5.40 1.03
C ASP A 18 16.70 -5.52 0.06
N PRO A 19 16.61 -6.61 -0.74
CA PRO A 19 15.57 -6.74 -1.75
C PRO A 19 14.16 -6.79 -1.16
N LEU A 20 14.01 -7.26 0.07
CA LEU A 20 12.70 -7.34 0.73
C LEU A 20 12.24 -5.98 1.24
N THR A 21 13.15 -5.18 1.78
CA THR A 21 12.88 -3.78 2.16
C THR A 21 12.60 -2.93 0.92
N LEU A 22 13.31 -3.17 -0.18
CA LEU A 22 13.04 -2.51 -1.47
C LEU A 22 11.64 -2.87 -1.99
N LEU A 23 11.25 -4.14 -1.92
CA LEU A 23 9.91 -4.59 -2.27
C LEU A 23 8.83 -3.94 -1.38
N ASP A 24 9.05 -3.93 -0.06
CA ASP A 24 8.13 -3.32 0.92
C ASP A 24 7.90 -1.84 0.60
N MET A 25 8.98 -1.10 0.32
CA MET A 25 8.91 0.29 -0.09
C MET A 25 8.17 0.48 -1.42
N ALA A 26 8.40 -0.38 -2.42
CA ALA A 26 7.72 -0.30 -3.71
C ALA A 26 6.21 -0.57 -3.59
N LEU A 27 5.81 -1.61 -2.84
CA LEU A 27 4.42 -1.94 -2.60
C LEU A 27 3.72 -0.85 -1.77
N THR A 28 4.43 -0.32 -0.78
CA THR A 28 3.95 0.80 0.05
C THR A 28 3.69 2.04 -0.80
N ALA A 29 4.61 2.41 -1.69
CA ALA A 29 4.42 3.51 -2.62
C ALA A 29 3.23 3.26 -3.56
N ALA A 30 3.12 2.03 -4.09
CA ALA A 30 2.03 1.64 -4.98
C ALA A 30 0.66 1.75 -4.31
N ILE A 31 0.50 1.33 -3.05
CA ILE A 31 -0.79 1.46 -2.36
C ILE A 31 -1.12 2.89 -1.99
N THR A 32 -0.13 3.70 -1.59
CA THR A 32 -0.35 5.12 -1.31
C THR A 32 -0.83 5.84 -2.55
N VAL A 33 -0.10 5.71 -3.67
CA VAL A 33 -0.43 6.37 -4.93
C VAL A 33 -1.74 5.82 -5.50
N GLY A 34 -1.95 4.51 -5.43
CA GLY A 34 -3.19 3.86 -5.84
C GLY A 34 -4.40 4.36 -5.04
N GLY A 35 -4.26 4.52 -3.73
CA GLY A 35 -5.29 5.10 -2.85
C GLY A 35 -5.62 6.54 -3.22
N ILE A 36 -4.61 7.39 -3.44
CA ILE A 36 -4.80 8.77 -3.89
C ILE A 36 -5.54 8.79 -5.23
N GLY A 37 -5.08 7.99 -6.20
CA GLY A 37 -5.74 7.86 -7.49
C GLY A 37 -7.20 7.43 -7.35
N HIS A 38 -7.48 6.45 -6.48
CA HIS A 38 -8.83 5.96 -6.21
C HIS A 38 -9.76 7.08 -5.71
N VAL A 39 -9.30 7.89 -4.75
CA VAL A 39 -10.06 9.06 -4.25
C VAL A 39 -10.31 10.06 -5.38
N LEU A 40 -9.29 10.40 -6.15
CA LEU A 40 -9.38 11.41 -7.21
C LEU A 40 -10.30 11.01 -8.36
N ILE A 41 -10.36 9.73 -8.71
CA ILE A 41 -11.24 9.23 -9.78
C ILE A 41 -12.67 8.94 -9.30
N THR A 42 -12.90 8.87 -7.98
CA THR A 42 -14.22 8.56 -7.40
C THR A 42 -15.35 9.42 -7.97
N PRO A 43 -15.20 10.76 -8.07
CA PRO A 43 -16.27 11.61 -8.60
C PRO A 43 -16.62 11.31 -10.06
N LEU A 44 -15.66 10.83 -10.86
CA LEU A 44 -15.86 10.53 -12.28
C LEU A 44 -16.62 9.22 -12.47
N TYR A 45 -16.28 8.19 -11.68
CA TYR A 45 -16.90 6.87 -11.76
C TYR A 45 -18.30 6.83 -11.12
N TYR A 46 -18.49 7.53 -10.01
CA TYR A 46 -19.71 7.47 -9.20
C TYR A 46 -20.59 8.72 -9.34
N ARG A 47 -20.44 9.50 -10.43
CA ARG A 47 -21.21 10.74 -10.66
C ARG A 47 -22.73 10.56 -10.64
N HIS A 48 -23.21 9.37 -10.95
CA HIS A 48 -24.65 9.04 -11.06
C HIS A 48 -25.15 8.14 -9.92
N GLU A 49 -24.28 7.84 -8.96
CA GLU A 49 -24.55 6.92 -7.87
C GLU A 49 -25.01 7.66 -6.62
N SER A 50 -25.58 6.92 -5.66
CA SER A 50 -25.97 7.50 -4.38
C SER A 50 -24.75 8.10 -3.65
N GLY A 51 -24.98 9.16 -2.88
CA GLY A 51 -23.92 9.79 -2.07
C GLY A 51 -23.25 8.83 -1.10
N LEU A 52 -23.97 7.79 -0.63
CA LEU A 52 -23.40 6.76 0.24
C LEU A 52 -22.38 5.88 -0.49
N ASN A 53 -22.69 5.45 -1.72
CA ASN A 53 -21.75 4.65 -2.54
C ASN A 53 -20.49 5.45 -2.86
N GLN A 54 -20.67 6.73 -3.19
CA GLN A 54 -19.56 7.64 -3.47
C GLN A 54 -18.67 7.85 -2.24
N ALA A 55 -19.27 8.05 -1.06
CA ALA A 55 -18.54 8.18 0.20
C ALA A 55 -17.78 6.89 0.57
N TRP A 56 -18.39 5.72 0.36
CA TRP A 56 -17.72 4.44 0.60
C TRP A 56 -16.52 4.25 -0.31
N PHE A 57 -16.67 4.53 -1.61
CA PHE A 57 -15.59 4.37 -2.59
C PHE A 57 -14.44 5.35 -2.33
N ALA A 58 -14.74 6.63 -2.06
CA ALA A 58 -13.71 7.60 -1.64
C ALA A 58 -13.05 7.18 -0.32
N GLY A 59 -13.85 6.69 0.64
CA GLY A 59 -13.38 6.23 1.94
C GLY A 59 -12.41 5.06 1.85
N SER A 60 -12.66 4.07 0.97
CA SER A 60 -11.70 2.99 0.74
C SER A 60 -10.39 3.51 0.15
N GLY A 61 -10.44 4.46 -0.79
CA GLY A 61 -9.23 5.09 -1.33
C GLY A 61 -8.40 5.82 -0.26
N LEU A 62 -9.07 6.56 0.63
CA LEU A 62 -8.41 7.22 1.76
C LEU A 62 -7.79 6.21 2.74
N ALA A 63 -8.48 5.12 3.05
CA ALA A 63 -7.96 4.07 3.90
C ALA A 63 -6.68 3.45 3.32
N LEU A 64 -6.64 3.16 2.01
CA LEU A 64 -5.44 2.66 1.32
C LEU A 64 -4.30 3.69 1.37
N THR A 65 -4.62 4.97 1.18
CA THR A 65 -3.65 6.06 1.25
C THR A 65 -2.99 6.12 2.63
N PHE A 66 -3.80 6.16 3.69
CA PHE A 66 -3.30 6.24 5.07
C PHE A 66 -2.54 5.00 5.49
N MET A 67 -3.00 3.81 5.11
CA MET A 67 -2.27 2.56 5.36
C MET A 67 -0.91 2.56 4.67
N GLY A 68 -0.81 3.07 3.44
CA GLY A 68 0.46 3.25 2.77
C GLY A 68 1.37 4.27 3.47
N MET A 69 0.84 5.43 3.87
CA MET A 69 1.62 6.42 4.64
C MET A 69 2.13 5.86 5.97
N LEU A 70 1.33 5.03 6.63
CA LEU A 70 1.71 4.34 7.86
C LEU A 70 2.86 3.35 7.62
N ASN A 71 2.83 2.62 6.50
CA ASN A 71 3.96 1.78 6.09
C ASN A 71 5.23 2.61 5.80
N ILE A 72 5.11 3.79 5.19
CA ILE A 72 6.25 4.69 4.98
C ILE A 72 6.86 5.10 6.33
N ALA A 73 6.02 5.46 7.30
CA ALA A 73 6.47 5.84 8.64
C ALA A 73 7.12 4.65 9.38
N ARG A 74 6.55 3.44 9.28
CA ARG A 74 7.18 2.20 9.77
C ARG A 74 8.58 2.01 9.16
N LEU A 75 8.71 2.12 7.84
CA LEU A 75 9.98 1.93 7.13
C LEU A 75 11.05 2.98 7.50
N ARG A 76 10.64 4.10 8.09
CA ARG A 76 11.53 5.13 8.65
C ARG A 76 11.93 4.86 10.11
N GLY A 77 11.46 3.75 10.71
CA GLY A 77 11.79 3.35 12.07
C GLY A 77 10.93 3.99 13.16
N GLU A 78 9.74 4.49 12.82
CA GLU A 78 8.84 5.09 13.81
C GLU A 78 8.06 3.99 14.57
N ALA A 79 8.35 3.84 15.87
CA ALA A 79 7.82 2.75 16.70
C ALA A 79 6.28 2.71 16.78
N THR A 80 5.63 3.86 16.89
CA THR A 80 4.15 3.92 16.92
C THR A 80 3.56 3.45 15.59
N SER A 81 4.11 3.93 14.48
CA SER A 81 3.70 3.51 13.15
C SER A 81 4.00 2.04 12.86
N GLU A 82 5.03 1.46 13.46
CA GLU A 82 5.31 0.02 13.37
C GLU A 82 4.16 -0.81 13.94
N VAL A 83 3.72 -0.51 15.17
CA VAL A 83 2.60 -1.22 15.82
C VAL A 83 1.33 -1.07 15.00
N PHE A 84 0.98 0.16 14.61
CA PHE A 84 -0.22 0.39 13.83
C PHE A 84 -0.15 -0.25 12.45
N SER A 85 1.01 -0.27 11.80
CA SER A 85 1.22 -0.93 10.51
C SER A 85 1.00 -2.44 10.61
N LYS A 86 1.49 -3.07 11.68
CA LYS A 86 1.28 -4.51 11.95
C LYS A 86 -0.19 -4.87 12.18
N LEU A 87 -1.03 -3.91 12.57
CA LEU A 87 -2.48 -4.09 12.71
C LEU A 87 -3.24 -3.72 11.44
N ALA A 88 -2.90 -2.59 10.84
CA ALA A 88 -3.60 -2.02 9.69
C ALA A 88 -3.43 -2.87 8.43
N ASN A 89 -2.22 -3.41 8.16
CA ASN A 89 -2.02 -4.21 6.96
C ASN A 89 -2.84 -5.51 6.96
N PRO A 90 -2.85 -6.33 8.03
CA PRO A 90 -3.73 -7.50 8.09
C PRO A 90 -5.22 -7.14 8.02
N ALA A 91 -5.66 -6.06 8.69
CA ALA A 91 -7.04 -5.62 8.64
C ALA A 91 -7.45 -5.17 7.23
N GLY A 92 -6.59 -4.40 6.56
CA GLY A 92 -6.79 -3.97 5.16
C GLY A 92 -6.78 -5.14 4.19
N ALA A 93 -5.86 -6.10 4.38
CA ALA A 93 -5.81 -7.33 3.60
C ALA A 93 -7.09 -8.16 3.73
N LEU A 94 -7.59 -8.32 4.95
CA LEU A 94 -8.86 -9.03 5.21
C LEU A 94 -10.03 -8.30 4.55
N PHE A 95 -10.15 -6.99 4.74
CA PHE A 95 -11.21 -6.18 4.14
C PHE A 95 -11.23 -6.32 2.62
N LEU A 96 -10.07 -6.17 1.96
CA LEU A 96 -9.98 -6.28 0.50
C LEU A 96 -10.13 -7.71 0.00
N ALA A 97 -9.74 -8.73 0.76
CA ALA A 97 -10.01 -10.12 0.42
C ALA A 97 -11.52 -10.41 0.42
N VAL A 98 -12.25 -9.91 1.43
CA VAL A 98 -13.71 -9.98 1.47
C VAL A 98 -14.31 -9.21 0.28
N ALA A 99 -13.84 -7.99 0.02
CA ALA A 99 -14.31 -7.20 -1.13
C ALA A 99 -14.05 -7.92 -2.47
N ALA A 100 -12.87 -8.52 -2.66
CA ALA A 100 -12.51 -9.26 -3.87
C ALA A 100 -13.34 -10.55 -4.03
N SER A 101 -13.77 -11.17 -2.93
CA SER A 101 -14.66 -12.33 -2.97
C SER A 101 -16.06 -11.99 -3.50
N GLN A 102 -16.52 -10.76 -3.26
CA GLN A 102 -17.84 -10.25 -3.68
C GLN A 102 -17.78 -9.56 -5.04
N ASN A 103 -16.67 -8.89 -5.35
CA ASN A 103 -16.46 -8.15 -6.57
C ASN A 103 -15.07 -8.48 -7.16
N ARG A 104 -15.06 -9.37 -8.16
CA ARG A 104 -13.85 -9.84 -8.83
C ARG A 104 -13.29 -8.87 -9.88
N ALA A 105 -13.57 -7.57 -9.73
CA ALA A 105 -12.97 -6.57 -10.58
C ALA A 105 -11.42 -6.61 -10.44
N PRO A 106 -10.66 -6.49 -11.54
CA PRO A 106 -9.20 -6.62 -11.52
C PRO A 106 -8.52 -5.71 -10.50
N GLN A 107 -9.00 -4.48 -10.34
CA GLN A 107 -8.48 -3.52 -9.37
C GLN A 107 -8.67 -3.95 -7.91
N THR A 108 -9.78 -4.62 -7.59
CA THR A 108 -10.07 -5.11 -6.24
C THR A 108 -9.18 -6.29 -5.90
N ILE A 109 -8.98 -7.21 -6.85
CA ILE A 109 -8.07 -8.34 -6.72
C ILE A 109 -6.63 -7.85 -6.57
N ALA A 110 -6.19 -6.92 -7.42
CA ALA A 110 -4.85 -6.35 -7.36
C ALA A 110 -4.59 -5.66 -6.01
N ALA A 111 -5.54 -4.86 -5.53
CA ALA A 111 -5.44 -4.22 -4.21
C ALA A 111 -5.36 -5.27 -3.09
N SER A 112 -6.20 -6.32 -3.14
CA SER A 112 -6.17 -7.42 -2.16
C SER A 112 -4.80 -8.10 -2.12
N LEU A 113 -4.27 -8.54 -3.27
CA LEU A 113 -2.95 -9.19 -3.34
C LEU A 113 -1.84 -8.28 -2.81
N LEU A 114 -1.88 -6.99 -3.16
CA LEU A 114 -0.90 -6.02 -2.74
C LEU A 114 -0.93 -5.83 -1.21
N THR A 115 -2.11 -5.69 -0.62
CA THR A 115 -2.25 -5.58 0.85
C THR A 115 -1.87 -6.84 1.60
N THR A 116 -2.16 -8.02 1.04
CA THR A 116 -1.71 -9.30 1.62
C THR A 116 -0.19 -9.39 1.63
N ALA A 117 0.47 -8.99 0.55
CA ALA A 117 1.93 -8.94 0.49
C ALA A 117 2.52 -7.97 1.53
N LEU A 118 1.96 -6.77 1.65
CA LEU A 118 2.35 -5.80 2.68
C LEU A 118 2.13 -6.31 4.10
N ALA A 119 1.03 -7.02 4.36
CA ALA A 119 0.78 -7.63 5.66
C ALA A 119 1.86 -8.66 6.03
N GLY A 120 2.25 -9.51 5.08
CA GLY A 120 3.34 -10.46 5.27
C GLY A 120 4.69 -9.78 5.57
N LEU A 121 4.99 -8.70 4.86
CA LEU A 121 6.24 -7.93 5.05
C LEU A 121 6.25 -7.19 6.40
N ALA A 122 5.14 -6.55 6.77
CA ALA A 122 5.02 -5.80 8.02
C ALA A 122 5.14 -6.69 9.28
N LEU A 123 4.68 -7.94 9.20
CA LEU A 123 4.75 -8.89 10.32
C LEU A 123 6.12 -9.56 10.49
N ARG A 124 7.03 -9.42 9.51
CA ARG A 124 8.36 -10.02 9.56
C ARG A 124 9.38 -9.16 10.31
N GLN A 125 9.19 -7.83 10.28
CA GLN A 125 10.02 -6.85 10.99
C GLN A 125 9.62 -6.81 12.46
#